data_AF-A0AAV6YZ08-F1
#
_entry.id   AF-A0AAV6YZ08-F1
#
_cell.length_a   1.000
_cell.length_b   1.000
_cell.length_c   1.000
_cell.angle_alpha   90.00
_cell.angle_beta   90.00
_cell.angle_gamma   90.00
#
_symmetry.space_group_name_H-M   'P 1'
#
loop_
_entity.id
_entity.type
_entity.pdbx_description
1 polymer ?
#
loop_
_entity_poly.entity_id
_entity_poly.type
_entity_poly.pdbx_seq_one_letter_code
_entity_poly.pdbx_strand_id
1 'polypeptide(L)'
;SKAVIKESVKKIVYLVTESEEMANEVLSDEVIINDMSCYRSAAEHFKMRCFNWHIPLYEYAMRELYTLVNLCESGYPLYRIQEAMDNVCANLH
;
A
#
# COMPACT_ATOMS: atom_id res chain seq x y z
N SER A 1 8.37 -14.16 2.84
CA SER A 1 8.06 -12.80 2.36
C SER A 1 6.59 -12.62 1.98
N LYS A 2 5.99 -13.45 1.12
CA LYS A 2 4.59 -13.29 0.67
C LYS A 2 3.56 -13.03 1.79
N ALA A 3 3.56 -13.84 2.85
CA ALA A 3 2.61 -13.67 3.97
C ALA A 3 2.79 -12.31 4.66
N VAL A 4 4.03 -11.96 5.02
CA VAL A 4 4.38 -10.67 5.62
C VAL A 4 3.96 -9.50 4.73
N ILE A 5 4.19 -9.58 3.42
CA ILE A 5 3.76 -8.54 2.47
C ILE A 5 2.24 -8.36 2.52
N LYS A 6 1.48 -9.45 2.43
CA LYS A 6 0.01 -9.38 2.49
C LYS A 6 -0.51 -8.83 3.81
N GLU A 7 0.05 -9.27 4.93
CA GLU A 7 -0.35 -8.80 6.26
C GLU A 7 -0.02 -7.32 6.45
N SER A 8 1.17 -6.89 6.01
CA SER A 8 1.55 -5.47 6.04
C SER A 8 0.63 -4.62 5.18
N VAL A 9 0.32 -5.03 3.95
CA VAL A 9 -0.59 -4.29 3.06
C VAL A 9 -1.99 -4.17 3.68
N LYS A 10 -2.55 -5.27 4.21
CA LYS A 10 -3.83 -5.23 4.93
C LYS A 10 -3.81 -4.24 6.10
N LYS A 11 -2.73 -4.25 6.89
CA LYS A 11 -2.59 -3.35 8.03
C LYS A 11 -2.43 -1.89 7.60
N ILE A 12 -1.68 -1.63 6.53
CA ILE A 12 -1.54 -0.28 5.94
C ILE A 12 -2.92 0.21 5.51
N VAL A 13 -3.65 -0.56 4.70
CA VAL A 13 -4.98 -0.18 4.23
C VAL A 13 -5.91 0.11 5.42
N TYR A 14 -5.96 -0.77 6.42
CA TYR A 14 -6.77 -0.55 7.62
C TYR A 14 -6.41 0.75 8.37
N LEU A 15 -5.12 1.07 8.51
CA LEU A 15 -4.69 2.32 9.16
C LEU A 15 -5.02 3.57 8.34
N VAL A 16 -5.08 3.47 7.01
CA VAL A 16 -5.46 4.59 6.14
C VAL A 16 -6.98 4.81 6.19
N THR A 17 -7.76 3.73 6.13
CA THR A 17 -9.23 3.82 6.06
C THR A 17 -9.89 3.99 7.42
N GLU A 18 -9.23 3.55 8.51
CA GLU A 18 -9.79 3.47 9.86
C GLU A 18 -11.14 2.72 9.94
N SER A 19 -11.43 1.89 8.93
CA SER A 19 -12.69 1.17 8.76
C SER A 19 -12.45 -0.17 8.06
N GLU A 20 -12.96 -1.24 8.66
CA GLU A 20 -12.87 -2.60 8.09
C GLU A 20 -13.66 -2.72 6.78
N GLU A 21 -14.83 -2.08 6.69
CA GLU A 21 -15.65 -2.05 5.48
C GLU A 21 -14.89 -1.39 4.33
N MET A 22 -14.43 -0.15 4.53
CA MET A 22 -13.66 0.58 3.52
C MET A 22 -12.33 -0.11 3.20
N ALA A 23 -11.69 -0.75 4.19
CA ALA A 23 -10.46 -1.50 3.95
C ALA A 23 -10.71 -2.70 3.02
N ASN A 24 -11.83 -3.40 3.20
CA ASN A 24 -12.19 -4.52 2.35
C ASN A 24 -12.48 -4.08 0.93
N GLU A 25 -13.18 -2.96 0.73
CA GLU A 25 -13.41 -2.36 -0.60
C GLU A 25 -12.07 -2.07 -1.32
N VAL A 26 -11.17 -1.36 -0.63
CA VAL A 26 -9.83 -1.04 -1.19
C VAL A 26 -9.04 -2.32 -1.53
N LEU A 27 -9.20 -3.40 -0.77
CA LEU A 27 -8.48 -4.66 -1.01
C LEU A 27 -9.12 -5.52 -2.12
N SER A 28 -10.41 -5.32 -2.42
CA SER A 28 -11.14 -6.10 -3.42
C SER A 28 -11.26 -5.43 -4.79
N ASP A 29 -11.23 -4.10 -4.82
CA ASP A 29 -11.55 -3.35 -6.03
C ASP A 29 -10.42 -3.41 -7.08
N GLU A 30 -10.81 -3.37 -8.35
CA GLU A 30 -9.90 -3.13 -9.47
C GLU A 30 -10.22 -1.77 -10.07
N VAL A 31 -9.46 -0.74 -9.69
CA VAL A 31 -9.68 0.63 -10.15
C VAL A 31 -8.68 1.02 -11.25
N ILE A 32 -9.12 1.80 -12.23
CA ILE A 32 -8.27 2.37 -13.27
C ILE A 32 -7.56 3.61 -12.72
N ILE A 33 -6.24 3.69 -12.90
CA ILE A 33 -5.42 4.81 -12.41
C ILE A 33 -5.74 6.10 -13.18
N ASN A 34 -6.12 7.16 -12.47
CA ASN A 34 -6.26 8.52 -12.99
C ASN A 34 -5.25 9.48 -12.31
N ASP A 35 -5.02 9.36 -10.99
CA ASP A 35 -4.01 10.15 -10.26
C ASP A 35 -2.64 9.45 -10.24
N MET A 36 -1.89 9.69 -11.31
CA MET A 36 -0.53 9.19 -11.45
C MET A 36 0.45 9.81 -10.43
N SER A 37 0.14 10.97 -9.83
CA SER A 37 1.04 11.66 -8.90
C SER A 37 1.00 11.02 -7.52
N CYS A 38 -0.22 10.79 -7.00
CA CYS A 38 -0.42 10.09 -5.73
C CYS A 38 0.18 8.68 -5.81
N TYR A 39 -0.18 7.91 -6.83
CA TYR A 39 0.27 6.53 -6.98
C TYR A 39 1.80 6.42 -7.03
N ARG A 40 2.48 7.23 -7.85
CA ARG A 40 3.94 7.19 -7.96
C ARG A 40 4.62 7.49 -6.63
N SER A 41 4.13 8.48 -5.91
CA SER A 41 4.69 8.89 -4.61
C SER A 41 4.46 7.82 -3.54
N ALA A 42 3.27 7.21 -3.51
CA ALA A 42 2.96 6.09 -2.62
C ALA A 42 3.80 4.85 -2.94
N ALA A 43 3.94 4.48 -4.21
CA ALA A 43 4.73 3.34 -4.64
C ALA A 43 6.21 3.52 -4.33
N GLU A 44 6.77 4.72 -4.54
CA GLU A 44 8.17 5.01 -4.20
C GLU A 44 8.40 4.90 -2.68
N HIS A 45 7.49 5.45 -1.87
CA HIS A 45 7.58 5.36 -0.41
C HIS A 45 7.47 3.91 0.07
N PHE A 46 6.53 3.14 -0.48
CA PHE A 46 6.37 1.71 -0.19
C PHE A 46 7.63 0.90 -0.52
N LYS A 47 8.28 1.20 -1.65
CA LYS A 47 9.54 0.57 -2.05
C LYS A 47 10.67 0.87 -1.06
N MET A 48 10.78 2.13 -0.62
CA MET A 48 11.86 2.59 0.27
C MET A 48 11.66 2.15 1.73
N ARG A 49 10.41 2.13 2.22
CA ARG A 49 10.08 1.92 3.63
C ARG A 49 9.59 0.53 3.97
N CYS A 50 9.01 -0.18 3.00
CA CYS A 50 8.45 -1.50 3.21
C CYS A 50 9.19 -2.55 2.39
N PHE A 51 8.84 -2.69 1.11
CA PHE A 51 9.26 -3.83 0.29
C PHE A 51 9.78 -3.37 -1.06
N ASN A 52 11.09 -3.44 -1.25
CA ASN A 52 11.69 -3.20 -2.55
C ASN A 52 11.50 -4.43 -3.45
N TRP A 53 10.46 -4.42 -4.29
CA TRP A 53 10.12 -5.51 -5.20
C TRP A 53 11.16 -5.79 -6.29
N HIS A 54 12.18 -4.94 -6.46
CA HIS A 54 13.33 -5.26 -7.31
C HIS A 54 14.28 -6.30 -6.66
N ILE A 55 14.12 -6.56 -5.36
CA ILE A 55 14.83 -7.64 -4.66
C ILE A 55 13.98 -8.92 -4.80
N PRO A 56 14.55 -10.06 -5.26
CA PRO A 56 13.79 -11.30 -5.47
C PRO A 56 13.00 -11.79 -4.24
N LEU A 57 13.52 -11.53 -3.04
CA LEU A 57 12.82 -11.84 -1.79
C LEU A 57 11.43 -11.17 -1.70
N TYR A 58 11.29 -9.98 -2.27
CA TYR A 58 10.11 -9.12 -2.16
C TYR A 58 9.36 -8.92 -3.49
N GLU A 59 9.71 -9.64 -4.56
CA GLU A 59 9.07 -9.53 -5.88
C GLU A 59 7.54 -9.60 -5.81
N TYR A 60 7.00 -10.41 -4.90
CA TYR A 60 5.57 -10.54 -4.67
C TYR A 60 4.86 -9.21 -4.33
N ALA A 61 5.57 -8.22 -3.75
CA ALA A 61 5.01 -6.91 -3.42
C ALA A 61 4.52 -6.14 -4.65
N MET A 62 5.05 -6.43 -5.85
CA MET A 62 4.55 -5.85 -7.10
C MET A 62 3.08 -6.20 -7.35
N ARG A 63 2.61 -7.37 -6.89
CA ARG A 63 1.21 -7.80 -7.05
C ARG A 63 0.24 -7.07 -6.12
N GLU A 64 0.73 -6.37 -5.11
CA GLU A 64 -0.10 -5.66 -4.14
C GLU A 64 -0.15 -4.16 -4.44
N LEU A 65 0.56 -3.67 -5.46
CA LEU A 65 0.60 -2.23 -5.83
C LEU A 65 -0.75 -1.67 -6.26
N TYR A 66 -1.68 -2.52 -6.68
CA TYR A 66 -3.06 -2.11 -6.99
C TYR A 66 -3.77 -1.50 -5.77
N THR A 67 -3.42 -1.93 -4.55
CA THR A 67 -3.99 -1.35 -3.32
C THR A 67 -3.62 0.12 -3.15
N LEU A 68 -2.42 0.52 -3.59
CA LEU A 68 -1.98 1.91 -3.57
C LEU A 68 -2.73 2.76 -4.59
N VAL A 69 -3.04 2.17 -5.75
CA VAL A 69 -3.94 2.79 -6.74
C VAL A 69 -5.30 3.03 -6.10
N ASN A 70 -5.89 1.98 -5.53
CA ASN A 70 -7.22 2.07 -4.94
C ASN A 70 -7.28 3.13 -3.83
N LEU A 71 -6.30 3.19 -2.93
CA LEU A 71 -6.23 4.23 -1.91
C LEU A 71 -6.20 5.64 -2.51
N CYS A 72 -5.39 5.86 -3.56
CA CYS A 72 -5.31 7.15 -4.22
C CYS A 72 -6.62 7.52 -4.94
N GLU A 73 -7.22 6.60 -5.68
CA GLU A 73 -8.46 6.83 -6.43
C GLU A 73 -9.69 6.97 -5.51
N SER A 74 -9.68 6.32 -4.33
CA SER A 74 -10.67 6.54 -3.28
C SER A 74 -10.51 7.90 -2.56
N GLY A 75 -9.52 8.70 -2.93
CA GLY A 75 -9.31 10.05 -2.41
C GLY A 75 -8.61 10.13 -1.06
N TYR A 76 -7.98 9.04 -0.59
CA TYR A 76 -7.21 9.08 0.65
C TYR A 76 -5.94 9.93 0.44
N PRO A 77 -5.64 10.87 1.36
CA PRO A 77 -4.53 11.78 1.16
C PRO A 77 -3.19 11.05 1.31
N LEU A 78 -2.26 11.36 0.40
CA LEU A 78 -0.93 10.72 0.33
C LEU A 78 -0.20 10.68 1.67
N TYR A 79 -0.28 11.76 2.48
CA TYR A 79 0.42 11.81 3.77
C TYR A 79 -0.03 10.71 4.73
N ARG A 80 -1.33 10.35 4.72
CA ARG A 80 -1.84 9.25 5.56
C ARG A 80 -1.40 7.89 5.06
N ILE A 81 -1.33 7.71 3.74
CA ILE A 81 -0.81 6.48 3.13
C ILE A 81 0.65 6.27 3.55
N GLN A 82 1.48 7.32 3.46
CA GLN A 82 2.89 7.28 3.84
C GLN A 82 3.09 7.07 5.35
N GLU A 83 2.31 7.75 6.19
CA GLU A 83 2.35 7.57 7.64
C GLU A 83 1.94 6.15 8.06
N ALA A 84 0.92 5.56 7.42
CA ALA A 84 0.54 4.18 7.66
C ALA A 84 1.66 3.19 7.27
N MET A 85 2.34 3.43 6.14
CA MET A 85 3.52 2.64 5.74
C MET A 85 4.64 2.76 6.77
N ASP A 86 4.97 3.98 7.21
CA ASP A 86 6.03 4.21 8.20
C ASP A 86 5.71 3.46 9.51
N ASN A 87 4.46 3.52 9.98
CA ASN A 87 4.03 2.82 11.20
C ASN A 87 4.07 1.30 11.08
N VAL A 88 3.63 0.73 9.95
CA VAL A 88 3.57 -0.72 9.76
C VAL A 88 4.94 -1.31 9.49
N CYS A 89 5.77 -0.59 8.73
CA CYS A 89 7.02 -1.10 8.20
C CYS A 89 8.27 -0.71 9.00
N ALA A 90 8.12 0.11 10.06
CA ALA A 90 9.23 0.56 10.93
C ALA A 90 10.17 -0.55 11.41
N ASN A 91 9.69 -1.78 11.57
CA ASN A 91 10.45 -2.93 12.08
C ASN A 91 10.67 -4.04 11.03
N LEU A 92 10.47 -3.77 9.75
CA LEU A 92 10.70 -4.75 8.66
C LEU A 92 12.16 -4.78 8.18
N HIS A 93 13.08 -4.11 8.88
CA HIS A 93 14.50 -4.00 8.58
C HIS A 93 15.36 -4.70 9.63
#